data_AF-X1ECA1-F1
#
_entry.id   AF-X1ECA1-F1
#
_cell.length_a   1.000
_cell.length_b   1.000
_cell.length_c   1.000
_cell.angle_alpha   90.00
_cell.angle_beta   90.00
_cell.angle_gamma   90.00
#
_symmetry.space_group_name_H-M   'P 1'
#
loop_
_entity.id
_entity.type
_entity.pdbx_description
1 polymer ?
#
loop_
_entity_poly.entity_id
_entity_poly.type
_entity_poly.pdbx_seq_one_letter_code
_entity_poly.pdbx_strand_id
1 'polypeptide(L)' 'MEGHERPFLDIGSEDILQPGMIFSCEPGIYEQGLGGFRHSDTFVVTEDGIEVTTKYPRDLSELIIE' A
#
# COMPACT_ATOMS: atom_id res chain seq x y z
N MET A 1 6.82 -18.98 0.41
CA MET A 1 6.52 -17.54 0.44
C MET A 1 5.23 -17.37 -0.32
N GLU A 2 4.16 -16.97 0.37
CA GLU A 2 2.87 -16.69 -0.28
C GLU A 2 2.92 -15.28 -0.90
N GLY A 3 2.07 -15.03 -1.90
CA GLY A 3 1.99 -13.71 -2.53
C GLY A 3 1.32 -12.68 -1.63
N HIS A 4 0.37 -13.11 -0.79
CA HIS A 4 -0.31 -12.30 0.22
C HIS A 4 -0.35 -13.06 1.54
N GLU A 5 0.07 -12.40 2.60
CA GLU A 5 0.10 -12.96 3.96
C GLU A 5 -0.32 -11.88 4.96
N ARG A 6 -0.54 -12.28 6.22
CA ARG A 6 -0.91 -11.36 7.30
C ARG A 6 0.23 -10.37 7.61
N PRO A 7 -0.08 -9.14 8.10
CA PRO A 7 -1.41 -8.64 8.43
C PRO A 7 -2.20 -8.18 7.18
N PHE A 8 -3.53 -8.26 7.26
CA PHE A 8 -4.41 -7.73 6.21
C PHE A 8 -5.00 -6.39 6.64
N LEU A 9 -4.79 -5.36 5.81
CA LEU A 9 -5.44 -4.05 5.95
C LEU A 9 -6.84 -4.12 5.34
N ASP A 10 -7.79 -4.66 6.09
CA ASP A 10 -9.17 -4.86 5.63
C ASP A 10 -10.19 -4.53 6.72
N ILE A 11 -11.43 -4.28 6.31
CA ILE A 11 -12.55 -4.05 7.21
C ILE A 11 -12.78 -5.29 8.07
N GLY A 12 -12.76 -5.10 9.39
CA GLY A 12 -12.95 -6.18 10.36
C GLY A 12 -11.66 -6.88 10.77
N SER A 13 -10.50 -6.47 10.25
CA SER A 13 -9.21 -6.90 10.81
C SER A 13 -9.01 -6.29 12.21
N GLU A 14 -8.70 -7.14 13.19
CA GLU A 14 -8.34 -6.73 14.56
C GLU A 14 -6.82 -6.81 14.80
N ASP A 15 -6.03 -7.14 13.77
CA ASP A 15 -4.59 -7.25 13.89
C ASP A 15 -3.98 -5.88 14.26
N ILE A 16 -3.18 -5.83 15.33
CA ILE A 16 -2.43 -4.63 15.71
C ILE A 16 -1.06 -4.68 15.02
N LEU A 17 -0.74 -3.65 14.24
CA LEU A 17 0.56 -3.53 13.58
C LEU A 17 1.69 -3.49 14.63
N GLN A 18 2.70 -4.34 14.46
CA GLN A 18 3.87 -4.45 15.33
C GLN A 18 5.16 -4.22 14.51
N PRO A 19 6.23 -3.72 15.14
CA PRO A 19 7.54 -3.60 14.49
C PRO A 19 7.98 -4.90 13.82
N GLY A 20 8.52 -4.79 12.60
CA GLY A 20 8.93 -5.92 11.76
C GLY A 20 7.84 -6.47 10.83
N MET A 21 6.57 -6.05 10.98
CA MET A 21 5.53 -6.37 10.00
C MET A 21 5.73 -5.59 8.70
N ILE A 22 5.37 -6.22 7.59
CA ILE A 22 5.48 -5.68 6.23
C ILE A 22 4.12 -5.80 5.56
N PHE A 23 3.66 -4.75 4.89
CA PHE A 23 2.39 -4.77 4.14
C PHE A 23 2.42 -3.80 2.96
N SER A 24 1.57 -4.03 1.97
CA SER A 24 1.24 -3.05 0.95
C SER A 24 0.07 -2.16 1.41
N CYS A 25 0.10 -0.88 1.07
CA CYS A 25 -1.09 -0.02 1.10
C CYS A 25 -1.39 0.40 -0.32
N GLU A 26 -2.50 -0.09 -0.87
CA GLU A 26 -2.79 0.02 -2.30
C GLU A 26 -4.26 0.33 -2.64
N PRO A 27 -4.82 1.44 -2.12
CA PRO A 27 -6.19 1.81 -2.45
C PRO A 27 -6.34 2.07 -3.96
N GLY A 28 -7.39 1.52 -4.54
CA GLY A 28 -7.74 1.70 -5.94
C GLY A 28 -9.06 2.43 -6.12
N ILE A 29 -9.12 3.32 -7.10
CA ILE A 29 -10.34 3.98 -7.57
C ILE A 29 -10.61 3.47 -8.98
N TYR A 30 -11.84 3.05 -9.23
CA TYR A 30 -12.25 2.47 -10.52
C TYR A 30 -13.55 3.12 -10.96
N GLU A 31 -13.60 3.57 -12.21
CA GLU A 31 -14.78 4.16 -12.84
C GLU A 31 -15.12 3.37 -14.10
N GLN A 32 -16.40 2.96 -14.20
CA GLN A 32 -16.81 2.06 -15.25
C GLN A 32 -16.78 2.76 -16.61
N GLY A 33 -16.13 2.12 -17.59
CA GLY A 33 -15.98 2.67 -18.94
C GLY A 33 -14.88 3.73 -19.08
N LEU A 34 -14.22 4.14 -17.98
CA LEU A 34 -13.07 5.03 -18.00
C LEU A 34 -11.76 4.29 -17.69
N GLY A 35 -11.75 3.48 -16.63
CA GLY A 35 -10.56 2.76 -16.17
C GLY A 35 -10.41 2.81 -14.65
N GLY A 36 -9.18 2.65 -14.18
CA GLY A 36 -8.89 2.75 -12.75
C GLY A 36 -7.48 3.21 -12.47
N PHE A 37 -7.29 3.72 -11.26
CA PHE A 37 -6.02 4.18 -10.74
C PHE A 37 -5.76 3.52 -9.40
N ARG A 38 -4.58 2.94 -9.23
CA ARG A 38 -4.12 2.37 -7.96
C ARG A 38 -2.68 2.81 -7.74
N HIS A 39 -2.44 3.49 -6.63
CA HIS A 39 -1.10 3.76 -6.14
C HIS A 39 -0.80 2.73 -5.04
N SER A 40 0.40 2.15 -5.05
CA SER A 40 0.80 1.11 -4.11
C SER A 40 2.19 1.39 -3.58
N ASP A 41 2.32 1.36 -2.26
CA ASP A 41 3.57 1.47 -1.54
C ASP A 41 3.72 0.27 -0.59
N THR A 42 4.96 -0.17 -0.37
CA THR A 42 5.30 -1.19 0.63
C THR A 42 5.87 -0.52 1.88
N PHE A 43 5.29 -0.85 3.02
CA PHE A 43 5.64 -0.30 4.32
C PHE A 43 6.25 -1.36 5.22
N VAL A 44 7.25 -0.96 5.99
CA VAL A 44 7.83 -1.73 7.09
C VAL A 44 7.49 -0.99 8.39
N VAL A 45 6.85 -1.67 9.33
CA VAL A 45 6.57 -1.10 10.65
C VAL A 45 7.87 -1.09 11.47
N THR A 46 8.20 0.06 12.04
CA THR A 46 9.35 0.26 12.93
C THR A 46 8.88 0.51 14.36
N GLU A 47 9.80 0.55 15.33
CA GLU A 47 9.47 0.86 16.73
C GLU A 47 8.81 2.24 16.89
N ASP A 48 9.16 3.19 16.02
CA ASP A 48 8.72 4.58 16.08
C ASP A 48 7.74 4.99 14.97
N GLY A 49 7.26 4.03 14.15
CA GLY A 49 6.31 4.31 13.07
C GLY A 49 6.44 3.37 11.87
N ILE A 50 6.66 3.95 10.68
CA ILE A 50 6.76 3.22 9.41
C ILE A 50 7.91 3.73 8.56
N GLU A 51 8.54 2.83 7.82
CA GLU A 51 9.46 3.12 6.72
C GLU A 51 8.79 2.73 5.40
N VAL A 52 8.87 3.61 4.39
CA VAL A 52 8.36 3.33 3.03
C VAL A 52 9.52 2.85 2.17
N THR A 53 9.43 1.61 1.67
CA THR A 53 10.52 0.98 0.91
C THR A 53 10.40 1.19 -0.59
N THR A 54 9.19 1.48 -1.07
CA THR A 54 8.94 1.84 -2.47
C THR A 54 9.49 3.23 -2.78
N LYS A 55 10.47 3.29 -3.70
CA LYS A 55 11.12 4.52 -4.16
C LYS A 55 10.60 4.92 -5.53
N TYR A 56 9.41 5.53 -5.55
CA TYR A 56 8.79 6.10 -6.73
C TYR A 56 8.15 7.46 -6.37
N PRO A 57 7.96 8.38 -7.33
CA PRO A 57 7.23 9.61 -7.08
C PRO A 57 5.82 9.36 -6.56
N ARG A 58 5.28 10.34 -5.83
CA ARG A 58 3.91 10.32 -5.28
C ARG A 58 3.06 11.49 -5.77
N ASP A 59 3.70 12.48 -6.39
CA ASP A 59 3.02 13.61 -6.99
C ASP A 59 2.25 13.14 -8.22
N LEU A 60 0.99 13.54 -8.33
CA LEU A 60 0.09 13.07 -9.38
C LEU A 60 0.66 13.29 -10.79
N SER A 61 1.37 14.40 -11.03
CA SER A 61 2.00 14.68 -12.32
C SER A 61 3.06 13.65 -12.71
N GLU A 62 3.79 13.10 -11.75
CA GLU A 62 4.83 12.08 -11.96
C GLU A 62 4.23 10.67 -12.09
N LEU A 63 2.94 10.51 -11.78
CA LEU A 63 2.21 9.25 -11.90
C LEU A 63 1.43 9.14 -13.22
N ILE A 64 1.50 10.16 -14.08
CA ILE A 64 0.87 10.18 -15.39
C ILE A 64 1.93 9.86 -16.45
N ILE A 65 1.66 8.87 -17.29
CA ILE A 65 2.51 8.51 -18.43
C ILE A 65 1.87 9.13 -19.67
N GLU A 66 2.64 9.94 -20.40
CA GLU A 66 2.25 10.53 -21.70
C GLU A 66 2.62 9.64 -22.88
#